data_AF-A0A0G0QFE7-F1
#
_entry.id   AF-A0A0G0QFE7-F1
#
_cell.length_a   1.000
_cell.length_b   1.000
_cell.length_c   1.000
_cell.angle_alpha   90.00
_cell.angle_beta   90.00
_cell.angle_gamma   90.00
#
_symmetry.space_group_name_H-M   'P 1'
#
loop_
_entity.id
_entity.type
_entity.pdbx_description
1 polymer ?
#
loop_
_entity_poly.entity_id
_entity_poly.type
_entity_poly.pdbx_seq_one_letter_code
_entity_poly.pdbx_strand_id
1 'polypeptide(L)'
;MNQKIDKHTNLQKTYKKLKLRINELKEPYEEEMQRIRTEELSQNGRIFSNLLENISLKKTSPIYKYKSKFYSRYKRSSESRSIGIVLTNIDLNRIEKYKNGEPVFWQMGKKRTDLALAQRALFFDDNHNETIYRKIEDIETGKIKIPDRLNKRSLTIEEALGIKGLGKTSLYTPAISQLGYKKISSEKIISRRNIVKIGLFNKIGKYPRKILGLGAMPPVSGWRDTLVLSAIGHMLSFIPRSSIFALNLEERIRLGISVRDLIQKIPISSSWKKKVMRNVGAALGAENPEEETKIAKRLYFEARVTSFRIYTIGSDPRVVKTAKLLRQTLGENIEIFVGQIADKAQAKKLISPDIAVDGLIYGHGGGQQCTSAINGMAITTLEDIYEICLDSDFNKTSLMIEGGVGRSIGTSLIIGVDAVLGNQKFVRGTIETGNIFIRDLAGRTCQPYPGTASPVTQIIESENPELALRRTDAAGRTYYSEGKPGLMYYEEKACSMAFWINEYLRHAARTLADLGVEDIRELRLLLSKDKREFLRIMSEKTQYLSEAHGNNNA
;
A
#
# COMPACT_ATOMS: atom_id res chain seq x y z
N MET A 1 6.68 45.12 -8.45
CA MET A 1 7.67 45.01 -7.34
C MET A 1 8.12 43.56 -7.29
N ASN A 2 9.29 43.26 -7.87
CA ASN A 2 9.82 41.90 -8.00
C ASN A 2 10.34 41.40 -6.66
N GLN A 3 9.54 40.63 -5.93
CA GLN A 3 10.05 39.85 -4.80
C GLN A 3 10.74 38.60 -5.35
N LYS A 4 12.07 38.59 -5.27
CA LYS A 4 12.88 37.38 -5.33
C LYS A 4 12.37 36.44 -4.23
N ILE A 5 11.67 35.38 -4.62
CA ILE A 5 11.32 34.28 -3.74
C ILE A 5 12.63 33.54 -3.44
N ASP A 6 13.02 33.53 -2.17
CA ASP A 6 14.22 32.86 -1.69
C ASP A 6 14.22 31.38 -2.08
N LYS A 7 15.27 30.97 -2.80
CA LYS A 7 15.54 29.57 -3.10
C LYS A 7 15.84 28.83 -1.78
N HIS A 8 14.89 28.00 -1.36
CA HIS A 8 15.03 26.87 -0.43
C HIS A 8 16.22 26.95 0.55
N THR A 9 16.05 27.67 1.66
CA THR A 9 16.83 27.40 2.87
C THR A 9 16.57 25.96 3.30
N ASN A 10 17.57 25.11 3.08
CA ASN A 10 17.63 23.73 3.56
C ASN A 10 17.86 23.77 5.09
N LEU A 11 16.85 24.23 5.84
CA LEU A 11 16.90 24.27 7.30
C LEU A 11 17.05 22.83 7.79
N GLN A 12 18.25 22.48 8.25
CA GLN A 12 18.46 21.24 8.97
C GLN A 12 17.54 21.25 10.20
N LYS A 13 16.53 20.38 10.16
CA LYS A 13 15.57 20.25 11.27
C LYS A 13 16.31 19.67 12.47
N THR A 14 16.56 20.48 13.48
CA THR A 14 17.21 20.03 14.72
C THR A 14 16.23 19.20 15.55
N TYR A 15 16.60 17.96 15.83
CA TYR A 15 15.81 17.08 16.71
C TYR A 15 16.32 17.15 18.14
N LYS A 16 15.40 17.35 19.09
CA LYS A 16 15.69 17.31 20.52
C LYS A 16 15.42 15.92 21.07
N LYS A 17 16.40 15.34 21.76
CA LYS A 17 16.22 14.10 22.52
C LYS A 17 15.27 14.34 23.70
N LEU A 18 14.22 13.53 23.80
CA LEU A 18 13.26 13.58 24.90
C LEU A 18 13.70 12.66 26.04
N LYS A 19 13.56 13.14 27.28
CA LYS A 19 13.72 12.35 28.50
C LYS A 19 12.33 11.91 28.98
N LEU A 20 11.79 10.87 28.35
CA LEU A 20 10.48 10.29 28.68
C LEU A 20 10.63 8.81 28.98
N ARG A 21 9.77 8.29 29.85
CA ARG A 21 9.56 6.85 29.99
C ARG A 21 8.91 6.33 28.71
N ILE A 22 9.36 5.19 28.22
CA ILE A 22 8.71 4.45 27.13
C ILE A 22 8.18 3.17 27.76
N ASN A 23 6.88 2.92 27.60
CA ASN A 23 6.25 1.71 28.12
C ASN A 23 6.45 0.54 27.15
N GLU A 24 6.34 -0.68 27.66
CA GLU A 24 6.41 -1.89 26.82
C GLU A 24 5.02 -2.47 26.63
N LEU A 25 4.73 -2.90 25.40
CA LEU A 25 3.54 -3.67 25.10
C LEU A 25 3.58 -4.99 25.87
N LYS A 26 2.41 -5.47 26.29
CA LYS A 26 2.27 -6.77 26.96
C LYS A 26 2.94 -7.85 26.11
N GLU A 27 3.83 -8.65 26.68
CA GLU A 27 4.54 -9.69 25.92
C GLU A 27 3.58 -10.79 25.40
N PRO A 28 3.96 -11.52 24.33
CA PRO A 28 3.15 -12.62 23.80
C PRO A 28 3.04 -13.75 24.81
N TYR A 29 2.08 -14.65 24.56
CA TYR A 29 1.93 -15.86 25.37
C TYR A 29 3.17 -16.75 25.25
N GLU A 30 3.49 -17.49 26.31
CA GLU A 30 4.70 -18.32 26.33
C GLU A 30 4.66 -19.42 25.26
N GLU A 31 3.49 -19.96 25.01
CA GLU A 31 3.20 -20.97 23.99
C GLU A 31 3.46 -20.45 22.58
N GLU A 32 3.23 -19.15 22.31
CA GLU A 32 3.58 -18.54 21.03
C GLU A 32 5.10 -18.50 20.84
N MET A 33 5.83 -18.19 21.91
CA MET A 33 7.30 -18.15 21.89
C MET A 33 7.91 -19.54 21.71
N GLN A 34 7.36 -20.57 22.38
CA GLN A 34 7.82 -21.96 22.26
C GLN A 34 7.59 -22.54 20.85
N ARG A 35 6.65 -22.00 20.08
CA ARG A 35 6.38 -22.41 18.69
C ARG A 35 7.33 -21.78 17.67
N ILE A 36 8.18 -20.84 18.06
CA ILE A 36 9.16 -20.25 17.15
C ILE A 36 10.29 -21.25 16.90
N ARG A 37 10.34 -21.78 15.68
CA ARG A 37 11.38 -22.71 15.22
C ARG A 37 12.53 -21.96 14.58
N THR A 38 13.30 -21.25 15.38
CA THR A 38 14.39 -20.38 14.90
C THR A 38 15.46 -21.15 14.12
N GLU A 39 15.68 -22.42 14.48
CA GLU A 39 16.58 -23.38 13.85
C GLU A 39 16.20 -23.69 12.40
N GLU A 40 14.91 -23.63 12.03
CA GLU A 40 14.44 -23.81 10.66
C GLU A 40 14.65 -22.57 9.76
N LEU A 41 14.96 -21.41 10.35
CA LEU A 41 15.15 -20.16 9.62
C LEU A 41 16.56 -20.09 9.03
N SER A 42 16.67 -19.69 7.76
CA SER A 42 17.97 -19.58 7.09
C SER A 42 18.83 -18.48 7.73
N GLN A 43 20.16 -18.62 7.62
CA GLN A 43 21.10 -17.59 8.05
C GLN A 43 20.83 -16.25 7.33
N ASN A 44 20.52 -16.29 6.04
CA ASN A 44 20.22 -15.11 5.24
C ASN A 44 18.93 -14.42 5.71
N GLY A 45 17.89 -15.18 6.05
CA GLY A 45 16.65 -14.67 6.62
C GLY A 45 16.87 -14.00 7.97
N ARG A 46 17.72 -14.58 8.84
CA ARG A 46 18.10 -13.98 10.13
C ARG A 46 18.95 -12.72 9.97
N ILE A 47 19.88 -12.69 9.01
CA ILE A 47 20.65 -11.47 8.69
C ILE A 47 19.70 -10.38 8.20
N PHE A 48 18.84 -10.68 7.23
CA PHE A 48 17.84 -9.74 6.71
C PHE A 48 16.96 -9.18 7.82
N SER A 49 16.42 -10.05 8.68
CA SER A 49 15.50 -9.62 9.74
C SER A 49 16.15 -8.61 10.67
N ASN A 50 17.47 -8.72 10.94
CA ASN A 50 18.28 -7.84 11.78
C ASN A 50 18.77 -6.54 11.12
N LEU A 51 18.72 -6.40 9.79
CA LEU A 51 19.20 -5.20 9.08
C LEU A 51 18.27 -3.98 9.19
N LEU A 52 16.99 -4.19 9.52
CA LEU A 52 15.95 -3.16 9.55
C LEU A 52 16.14 -2.17 10.74
N GLU A 53 15.75 -0.89 10.60
CA GLU A 53 16.16 0.17 11.58
C GLU A 53 15.63 -0.05 13.00
N ASN A 54 14.54 -0.79 13.13
CA ASN A 54 13.75 -0.87 14.36
C ASN A 54 14.28 -1.88 15.40
N ILE A 55 15.56 -2.27 15.30
CA ILE A 55 16.16 -3.39 16.03
C ILE A 55 17.33 -2.94 16.92
N SER A 56 17.73 -1.66 16.87
CA SER A 56 18.85 -1.16 17.68
C SER A 56 18.72 -1.54 19.17
N LEU A 57 19.68 -2.37 19.60
CA LEU A 57 19.76 -3.25 20.78
C LEU A 57 19.79 -2.56 22.17
N LYS A 58 19.31 -1.32 22.30
CA LYS A 58 19.21 -0.66 23.62
C LYS A 58 17.82 -0.92 24.20
N LYS A 59 17.76 -1.47 25.43
CA LYS A 59 16.52 -1.72 26.22
C LYS A 59 15.49 -0.58 26.11
N THR A 60 15.95 0.67 26.05
CA THR A 60 15.13 1.83 25.71
C THR A 60 15.85 2.72 24.69
N SER A 61 15.39 2.69 23.43
CA SER A 61 15.86 3.65 22.43
C SER A 61 15.19 5.00 22.65
N PRO A 62 15.94 6.10 22.80
CA PRO A 62 15.35 7.41 23.07
C PRO A 62 14.44 7.87 21.93
N ILE A 63 13.48 8.73 22.28
CA ILE A 63 12.63 9.40 21.29
C ILE A 63 13.18 10.79 21.03
N TYR A 64 13.29 11.12 19.75
CA TYR A 64 13.73 12.41 19.25
C TYR A 64 12.52 13.16 18.71
N LYS A 65 12.34 14.41 19.14
CA LYS A 65 11.26 15.28 18.73
C LYS A 65 11.78 16.42 17.87
N TYR A 66 11.12 16.62 16.75
CA TYR A 66 11.11 17.88 16.02
C TYR A 66 9.74 18.53 16.22
N LYS A 67 9.70 19.83 16.48
CA LYS A 67 8.45 20.60 16.64
C LYS A 67 8.48 21.78 15.69
N SER A 68 7.45 21.90 14.86
CA SER A 68 7.17 23.10 14.07
C SER A 68 5.98 23.85 14.66
N LYS A 69 5.55 24.92 13.98
CA LYS A 69 4.30 25.63 14.28
C LYS A 69 3.06 24.72 14.10
N PHE A 70 3.12 23.76 13.19
CA PHE A 70 1.94 23.00 12.73
C PHE A 70 1.87 21.56 13.26
N TYR A 71 3.00 20.94 13.59
CA TYR A 71 3.04 19.56 14.05
C TYR A 71 4.26 19.24 14.92
N SER A 72 4.20 18.09 15.59
CA SER A 72 5.34 17.44 16.23
C SER A 72 5.65 16.12 15.53
N ARG A 73 6.93 15.86 15.26
CA ARG A 73 7.43 14.64 14.64
C ARG A 73 8.35 13.91 15.61
N TYR A 74 8.09 12.63 15.83
CA TYR A 74 8.80 11.78 16.79
C TYR A 74 9.46 10.61 16.07
N LYS A 75 10.74 10.35 16.38
CA LYS A 75 11.55 9.27 15.80
C LYS A 75 12.38 8.56 16.86
N ARG A 76 12.81 7.33 16.57
CA ARG A 76 13.81 6.60 17.40
C ARG A 76 15.24 7.09 17.21
N SER A 77 15.52 7.74 16.08
CA SER A 77 16.83 8.26 15.73
C SER A 77 16.66 9.56 14.95
N SER A 78 17.53 10.55 15.21
CA SER A 78 17.63 11.77 14.39
C SER A 78 18.00 11.45 12.95
N GLU A 79 18.77 10.38 12.73
CA GLU A 79 19.29 9.97 11.42
C GLU A 79 18.32 9.11 10.62
N SER A 80 17.24 8.63 11.23
CA SER A 80 16.25 7.81 10.51
C SER A 80 15.61 8.62 9.40
N ARG A 81 15.60 8.04 8.19
CA ARG A 81 14.97 8.65 7.00
C ARG A 81 13.47 8.34 6.91
N SER A 82 12.95 7.51 7.80
CA SER A 82 11.52 7.23 7.90
C SER A 82 10.72 8.44 8.38
N ILE A 83 9.43 8.43 8.07
CA ILE A 83 8.47 9.48 8.46
C ILE A 83 8.42 9.69 9.97
N GLY A 84 8.53 8.66 10.81
CA GLY A 84 8.28 8.80 12.24
C GLY A 84 6.79 8.98 12.55
N ILE A 85 6.47 9.17 13.83
CA ILE A 85 5.12 9.50 14.27
C ILE A 85 4.94 11.01 14.12
N VAL A 86 4.01 11.44 13.26
CA VAL A 86 3.70 12.86 13.03
C VAL A 86 2.33 13.16 13.61
N LEU A 87 2.25 14.14 14.51
CA LEU A 87 1.04 14.50 15.24
C LEU A 87 0.78 16.00 15.14
N THR A 88 -0.44 16.36 14.77
CA THR A 88 -0.99 17.72 14.85
C THR A 88 -1.76 17.89 16.17
N ASN A 89 -2.27 19.10 16.44
CA ASN A 89 -3.15 19.33 17.59
C ASN A 89 -4.45 18.50 17.51
N ILE A 90 -4.92 18.17 16.30
CA ILE A 90 -6.08 17.28 16.10
C ILE A 90 -5.79 15.89 16.68
N ASP A 91 -4.59 15.35 16.40
CA ASP A 91 -4.20 14.03 16.89
C ASP A 91 -3.91 14.06 18.39
N LEU A 92 -3.25 15.11 18.89
CA LEU A 92 -2.94 15.29 20.31
C LEU A 92 -4.18 15.35 21.21
N ASN A 93 -5.35 15.68 20.67
CA ASN A 93 -6.62 15.67 21.40
C ASN A 93 -7.29 14.30 21.47
N ARG A 94 -6.73 13.28 20.82
CA ARG A 94 -7.31 11.93 20.71
C ARG A 94 -6.47 10.86 21.41
N ILE A 95 -5.37 11.26 22.04
CA ILE A 95 -4.36 10.34 22.56
C ILE A 95 -3.99 10.68 24.01
N GLU A 96 -3.54 9.67 24.74
CA GLU A 96 -3.00 9.82 26.09
C GLU A 96 -1.73 10.67 26.08
N LYS A 97 -1.60 11.54 27.09
CA LYS A 97 -0.47 12.45 27.26
C LYS A 97 0.02 12.42 28.70
N TYR A 98 1.32 12.60 28.89
CA TYR A 98 1.89 12.92 30.19
C TYR A 98 1.49 14.34 30.64
N LYS A 99 1.73 14.67 31.92
CA LYS A 99 1.48 16.01 32.48
C LYS A 99 2.20 17.13 31.72
N ASN A 100 3.33 16.84 31.07
CA ASN A 100 4.07 17.80 30.24
C ASN A 100 3.51 17.97 28.81
N GLY A 101 2.37 17.33 28.50
CA GLY A 101 1.70 17.41 27.21
C GLY A 101 2.29 16.50 26.11
N GLU A 102 3.38 15.78 26.37
CA GLU A 102 3.95 14.83 25.41
C GLU A 102 3.12 13.53 25.35
N PRO A 103 3.03 12.87 24.18
CA PRO A 103 2.31 11.60 24.07
C PRO A 103 2.90 10.52 24.99
N VAL A 104 2.04 9.64 25.48
CA VAL A 104 2.48 8.41 26.16
C VAL A 104 2.94 7.41 25.10
N PHE A 105 4.24 7.11 25.10
CA PHE A 105 4.85 6.23 24.10
C PHE A 105 4.99 4.79 24.58
N TRP A 106 4.81 3.88 23.64
CA TRP A 106 4.89 2.44 23.82
C TRP A 106 5.83 1.82 22.79
N GLN A 107 6.39 0.65 23.12
CA GLN A 107 7.27 -0.13 22.26
C GLN A 107 7.08 -1.62 22.45
N MET A 108 7.45 -2.44 21.46
CA MET A 108 7.58 -3.88 21.68
C MET A 108 8.69 -4.16 22.69
N GLY A 109 8.41 -5.03 23.65
CA GLY A 109 9.42 -5.64 24.50
C GLY A 109 10.21 -6.72 23.76
N LYS A 110 11.14 -7.37 24.46
CA LYS A 110 12.08 -8.33 23.86
C LYS A 110 11.37 -9.49 23.18
N LYS A 111 10.38 -10.13 23.83
CA LYS A 111 9.76 -11.35 23.28
C LYS A 111 8.94 -11.03 22.02
N ARG A 112 8.20 -9.92 22.01
CA ARG A 112 7.53 -9.41 20.78
C ARG A 112 8.52 -9.10 19.66
N THR A 113 9.67 -8.49 19.99
CA THR A 113 10.70 -8.23 18.99
C THR A 113 11.25 -9.54 18.43
N ASP A 114 11.56 -10.53 19.25
CA ASP A 114 12.03 -11.85 18.80
C ASP A 114 11.00 -12.51 17.84
N LEU A 115 9.71 -12.45 18.18
CA LEU A 115 8.64 -12.95 17.31
C LEU A 115 8.55 -12.19 15.98
N ALA A 116 8.68 -10.86 16.00
CA ALA A 116 8.73 -10.06 14.77
C ALA A 116 9.93 -10.43 13.88
N LEU A 117 11.11 -10.65 14.47
CA LEU A 117 12.31 -11.05 13.73
C LEU A 117 12.14 -12.43 13.09
N ALA A 118 11.54 -13.38 13.80
CA ALA A 118 11.21 -14.69 13.26
C ALA A 118 10.21 -14.58 12.09
N GLN A 119 9.16 -13.76 12.23
CA GLN A 119 8.18 -13.51 11.15
C GLN A 119 8.82 -12.90 9.91
N ARG A 120 9.76 -11.95 10.07
CA ARG A 120 10.52 -11.34 8.96
C ARG A 120 11.45 -12.34 8.27
N ALA A 121 12.17 -13.15 9.05
CA ALA A 121 13.09 -14.14 8.53
C ALA A 121 12.34 -15.22 7.73
N LEU A 122 11.23 -15.75 8.28
CA LEU A 122 10.38 -16.69 7.56
C LEU A 122 9.83 -16.08 6.26
N PHE A 123 9.39 -14.82 6.31
CA PHE A 123 8.91 -14.12 5.12
C PHE A 123 10.01 -13.96 4.07
N PHE A 124 11.24 -13.69 4.47
CA PHE A 124 12.38 -13.67 3.55
C PHE A 124 12.61 -15.06 2.93
N ASP A 125 12.69 -16.11 3.74
CA ASP A 125 12.95 -17.48 3.28
C ASP A 125 11.86 -17.97 2.30
N ASP A 126 10.60 -17.64 2.57
CA ASP A 126 9.46 -17.97 1.70
C ASP A 126 9.48 -17.21 0.35
N ASN A 127 10.18 -16.07 0.24
CA ASN A 127 10.21 -15.22 -0.97
C ASN A 127 11.57 -15.18 -1.69
N HIS A 128 12.65 -15.67 -1.06
CA HIS A 128 14.01 -15.67 -1.61
C HIS A 128 14.63 -17.05 -1.58
N ASN A 129 14.06 -17.95 -2.40
CA ASN A 129 14.53 -19.31 -2.61
C ASN A 129 14.47 -19.66 -4.10
N GLU A 130 15.10 -20.77 -4.49
CA GLU A 130 15.21 -21.21 -5.89
C GLU A 130 13.84 -21.37 -6.57
N THR A 131 12.82 -21.86 -5.85
CA THR A 131 11.49 -22.06 -6.42
C THR A 131 10.86 -20.73 -6.84
N ILE A 132 10.95 -19.71 -5.99
CA ILE A 132 10.45 -18.36 -6.30
C ILE A 132 11.25 -17.74 -7.43
N TYR A 133 12.58 -17.90 -7.39
CA TYR A 133 13.47 -17.35 -8.40
C TYR A 133 13.15 -17.90 -9.79
N ARG A 134 13.03 -19.22 -9.90
CA ARG A 134 12.64 -19.91 -11.14
C ARG A 134 11.25 -19.49 -11.61
N LYS A 135 10.26 -19.36 -10.72
CA LYS A 135 8.90 -18.91 -11.11
C LYS A 135 8.92 -17.49 -11.70
N ILE A 136 9.65 -16.56 -11.09
CA ILE A 136 9.77 -15.19 -11.58
C ILE A 136 10.49 -15.18 -12.94
N GLU A 137 11.60 -15.89 -13.07
CA GLU A 137 12.35 -16.01 -14.33
C GLU A 137 11.53 -16.66 -15.44
N ASP A 138 10.78 -17.72 -15.14
CA ASP A 138 9.90 -18.40 -16.09
C ASP A 138 8.78 -17.46 -16.60
N ILE A 139 8.23 -16.58 -15.76
CA ILE A 139 7.24 -15.59 -16.21
C ILE A 139 7.93 -14.47 -17.03
N GLU A 140 9.10 -13.98 -16.60
CA GLU A 140 9.83 -12.92 -17.31
C GLU A 140 10.30 -13.35 -18.71
N THR A 141 10.79 -14.58 -18.84
CA THR A 141 11.25 -15.16 -20.11
C THR A 141 10.10 -15.62 -21.01
N GLY A 142 8.86 -15.57 -20.51
CA GLY A 142 7.66 -15.98 -21.25
C GLY A 142 7.42 -17.49 -21.27
N LYS A 143 8.27 -18.31 -20.62
CA LYS A 143 8.06 -19.75 -20.46
C LYS A 143 6.75 -20.06 -19.74
N ILE A 144 6.37 -19.26 -18.74
CA ILE A 144 5.02 -19.24 -18.17
C ILE A 144 4.29 -18.02 -18.74
N LYS A 145 3.43 -18.26 -19.73
CA LYS A 145 2.53 -17.25 -20.26
C LYS A 145 1.25 -17.18 -19.42
N ILE A 146 0.95 -15.99 -18.89
CA ILE A 146 -0.33 -15.71 -18.23
C ILE A 146 -1.31 -15.25 -19.32
N PRO A 147 -2.45 -15.91 -19.50
CA PRO A 147 -3.45 -15.50 -20.48
C PRO A 147 -4.01 -14.12 -20.17
N ASP A 148 -4.44 -13.46 -21.23
CA ASP A 148 -5.16 -12.19 -21.16
C ASP A 148 -6.45 -12.31 -20.32
N ARG A 149 -7.00 -11.16 -19.94
CA ARG A 149 -8.33 -11.08 -19.35
C ARG A 149 -9.38 -11.65 -20.32
N LEU A 150 -10.46 -12.14 -19.73
CA LEU A 150 -11.55 -12.77 -20.46
C LEU A 150 -12.33 -11.79 -21.36
N ASN A 151 -12.43 -10.51 -20.95
CA ASN A 151 -13.20 -9.50 -21.68
C ASN A 151 -14.66 -9.91 -21.93
N LYS A 152 -15.29 -10.58 -20.94
CA LYS A 152 -16.67 -11.07 -21.02
C LYS A 152 -17.53 -10.45 -19.93
N ARG A 153 -18.78 -10.23 -20.30
CA ARG A 153 -19.84 -9.74 -19.42
C ARG A 153 -20.16 -10.73 -18.30
N SER A 154 -20.38 -10.21 -17.10
CA SER A 154 -20.88 -10.94 -15.94
C SER A 154 -22.29 -10.48 -15.64
N LEU A 155 -23.26 -11.40 -15.71
CA LEU A 155 -24.65 -11.09 -15.41
C LEU A 155 -24.82 -10.66 -13.95
N THR A 156 -24.04 -11.27 -13.05
CA THR A 156 -24.05 -10.89 -11.63
C THR A 156 -23.55 -9.47 -11.41
N ILE A 157 -22.46 -9.05 -12.06
CA ILE A 157 -21.96 -7.68 -11.91
C ILE A 157 -22.97 -6.68 -12.51
N GLU A 158 -23.53 -6.99 -13.67
CA GLU A 158 -24.53 -6.13 -14.32
C GLU A 158 -25.80 -5.98 -13.51
N GLU A 159 -26.29 -7.08 -12.92
CA GLU A 159 -27.41 -7.05 -11.98
C GLU A 159 -27.08 -6.20 -10.74
N ALA A 160 -25.88 -6.38 -10.17
CA ALA A 160 -25.44 -5.62 -9.00
C ALA A 160 -25.34 -4.11 -9.29
N LEU A 161 -24.89 -3.75 -10.50
CA LEU A 161 -24.81 -2.38 -10.99
C LEU A 161 -26.17 -1.85 -11.50
N GLY A 162 -27.19 -2.71 -11.64
CA GLY A 162 -28.48 -2.32 -12.20
C GLY A 162 -28.42 -1.98 -13.70
N ILE A 163 -27.45 -2.51 -14.44
CA ILE A 163 -27.27 -2.29 -15.87
C ILE A 163 -28.37 -3.06 -16.65
N LYS A 164 -29.30 -2.32 -17.25
CA LYS A 164 -30.45 -2.88 -18.00
C LYS A 164 -30.18 -2.98 -19.51
N GLY A 165 -29.21 -3.83 -19.89
CA GLY A 165 -28.87 -4.09 -21.29
C GLY A 165 -27.59 -3.39 -21.77
N LEU A 166 -27.21 -3.68 -23.02
CA LEU A 166 -25.96 -3.21 -23.63
C LEU A 166 -25.89 -1.68 -23.69
N GLY A 167 -24.77 -1.12 -23.21
CA GLY A 167 -24.49 0.33 -23.29
C GLY A 167 -25.34 1.20 -22.36
N LYS A 168 -26.06 0.60 -21.41
CA LYS A 168 -26.79 1.35 -20.37
C LYS A 168 -25.89 1.66 -19.19
N THR A 169 -26.13 2.81 -18.57
CA THR A 169 -25.41 3.30 -17.38
C THR A 169 -25.73 2.46 -16.16
N SER A 170 -24.80 2.39 -15.21
CA SER A 170 -25.06 1.84 -13.90
C SER A 170 -26.12 2.67 -13.16
N LEU A 171 -27.01 1.99 -12.43
CA LEU A 171 -28.00 2.60 -11.54
C LEU A 171 -27.57 2.52 -10.07
N TYR A 172 -26.69 1.57 -9.73
CA TYR A 172 -26.25 1.30 -8.37
C TYR A 172 -24.71 1.34 -8.27
N THR A 173 -24.19 1.59 -7.08
CA THR A 173 -22.74 1.66 -6.84
C THR A 173 -22.32 0.73 -5.70
N PRO A 174 -22.52 -0.59 -5.86
CA PRO A 174 -22.17 -1.53 -4.81
C PRO A 174 -20.65 -1.60 -4.62
N ALA A 175 -20.23 -1.76 -3.37
CA ALA A 175 -18.84 -2.02 -3.06
C ALA A 175 -18.46 -3.42 -3.55
N ILE A 176 -17.19 -3.63 -3.94
CA ILE A 176 -16.69 -4.97 -4.33
C ILE A 176 -16.88 -5.99 -3.22
N SER A 177 -16.85 -5.57 -1.95
CA SER A 177 -17.13 -6.45 -0.81
C SER A 177 -18.54 -7.04 -0.82
N GLN A 178 -19.51 -6.43 -1.53
CA GLN A 178 -20.87 -6.93 -1.74
C GLN A 178 -20.96 -8.06 -2.77
N LEU A 179 -19.82 -8.43 -3.38
CA LEU A 179 -19.71 -9.60 -4.24
C LEU A 179 -18.96 -10.74 -3.53
N GLY A 180 -19.58 -11.91 -3.53
CA GLY A 180 -18.97 -13.19 -3.16
C GLY A 180 -18.61 -14.02 -4.39
N TYR A 181 -18.04 -15.20 -4.16
CA TYR A 181 -17.79 -16.20 -5.20
C TYR A 181 -18.34 -17.57 -4.80
N LYS A 182 -18.76 -18.36 -5.78
CA LYS A 182 -19.23 -19.73 -5.58
C LYS A 182 -18.04 -20.69 -5.54
N LYS A 183 -17.92 -21.48 -4.47
CA LYS A 183 -17.02 -22.63 -4.42
C LYS A 183 -17.52 -23.68 -5.42
N ILE A 184 -16.62 -24.19 -6.26
CA ILE A 184 -16.98 -25.13 -7.34
C ILE A 184 -16.04 -26.33 -7.45
N SER A 185 -14.97 -26.40 -6.66
CA SER A 185 -14.04 -27.52 -6.71
C SER A 185 -14.32 -28.56 -5.62
N SER A 186 -14.49 -29.80 -6.06
CA SER A 186 -14.50 -31.03 -5.24
C SER A 186 -13.60 -32.13 -5.81
N GLU A 187 -13.03 -31.94 -7.00
CA GLU A 187 -12.41 -33.02 -7.78
C GLU A 187 -10.87 -33.01 -7.75
N LYS A 188 -10.25 -31.86 -7.42
CA LYS A 188 -8.79 -31.70 -7.40
C LYS A 188 -8.29 -31.47 -5.97
N ILE A 189 -7.27 -32.23 -5.55
CA ILE A 189 -6.57 -31.97 -4.29
C ILE A 189 -5.67 -30.75 -4.49
N ILE A 190 -5.92 -29.69 -3.71
CA ILE A 190 -5.20 -28.42 -3.86
C ILE A 190 -4.60 -27.96 -2.54
N SER A 191 -3.31 -27.64 -2.57
CA SER A 191 -2.59 -27.08 -1.42
C SER A 191 -2.66 -25.55 -1.41
N ARG A 192 -3.45 -24.99 -0.49
CA ARG A 192 -3.46 -23.54 -0.22
C ARG A 192 -2.06 -23.02 0.14
N ARG A 193 -1.23 -23.84 0.80
CA ARG A 193 0.15 -23.49 1.14
C ARG A 193 1.01 -23.31 -0.12
N ASN A 194 0.88 -24.22 -1.10
CA ASN A 194 1.62 -24.11 -2.36
C ASN A 194 1.14 -22.89 -3.16
N ILE A 195 -0.16 -22.63 -3.19
CA ILE A 195 -0.70 -21.43 -3.85
C ILE A 195 -0.12 -20.15 -3.23
N VAL A 196 -0.09 -20.02 -1.90
CA VAL A 196 0.51 -18.83 -1.24
C VAL A 196 1.98 -18.64 -1.65
N LYS A 197 2.73 -19.73 -1.79
CA LYS A 197 4.15 -19.70 -2.15
C LYS A 197 4.35 -19.29 -3.62
N ILE A 198 3.72 -19.98 -4.57
CA ILE A 198 4.07 -19.86 -6.00
C ILE A 198 2.91 -19.48 -6.92
N GLY A 199 1.66 -19.60 -6.45
CA GLY A 199 0.46 -19.45 -7.27
C GLY A 199 -0.03 -18.01 -7.43
N LEU A 200 0.37 -17.11 -6.54
CA LEU A 200 -0.12 -15.73 -6.45
C LEU A 200 0.81 -14.70 -7.11
N PHE A 201 1.51 -15.10 -8.18
CA PHE A 201 2.30 -14.22 -9.04
C PHE A 201 1.53 -13.88 -10.31
N ASN A 202 1.61 -12.61 -10.72
CA ASN A 202 1.06 -12.12 -11.97
C ASN A 202 2.05 -11.13 -12.63
N LYS A 203 1.86 -10.81 -13.91
CA LYS A 203 2.56 -9.70 -14.57
C LYS A 203 1.86 -8.39 -14.19
N ILE A 204 2.48 -7.64 -13.29
CA ILE A 204 1.98 -6.34 -12.83
C ILE A 204 2.96 -5.29 -13.34
N GLY A 205 2.53 -4.37 -14.18
CA GLY A 205 3.42 -3.53 -14.99
C GLY A 205 4.26 -4.37 -15.95
N LYS A 206 5.56 -4.07 -16.02
CA LYS A 206 6.52 -4.78 -16.88
C LYS A 206 6.96 -6.12 -16.30
N TYR A 207 6.75 -6.36 -15.00
CA TYR A 207 7.45 -7.42 -14.27
C TYR A 207 6.53 -8.37 -13.50
N PRO A 208 6.97 -9.61 -13.23
CA PRO A 208 6.27 -10.51 -12.33
C PRO A 208 6.37 -10.03 -10.89
N ARG A 209 5.22 -9.97 -10.22
CA ARG A 209 5.06 -9.51 -8.84
C ARG A 209 3.95 -10.33 -8.17
N LYS A 210 3.93 -10.32 -6.84
CA LYS A 210 2.77 -10.83 -6.10
C LYS A 210 1.56 -9.94 -6.36
N ILE A 211 0.35 -10.51 -6.29
CA ILE A 211 -0.93 -9.80 -6.49
C ILE A 211 -1.26 -8.75 -5.41
N LEU A 212 -0.33 -8.44 -4.51
CA LEU A 212 -0.48 -7.45 -3.46
C LEU A 212 0.54 -6.33 -3.63
N GLY A 213 0.17 -5.12 -3.24
CA GLY A 213 1.09 -3.98 -3.15
C GLY A 213 0.68 -3.01 -2.03
N LEU A 214 1.48 -1.98 -1.84
CA LEU A 214 1.18 -0.85 -0.97
C LEU A 214 0.91 0.41 -1.80
N GLY A 215 -0.05 1.21 -1.33
CA GLY A 215 -0.28 2.55 -1.85
C GLY A 215 0.82 3.53 -1.42
N ALA A 216 0.56 4.82 -1.67
CA ALA A 216 1.51 5.92 -1.43
C ALA A 216 1.14 6.76 -0.20
N MET A 217 0.67 6.12 0.88
CA MET A 217 0.24 6.83 2.09
C MET A 217 1.42 7.08 3.04
N PRO A 218 1.66 8.34 3.48
CA PRO A 218 2.74 8.67 4.42
C PRO A 218 2.85 7.78 5.66
N PRO A 219 1.77 7.50 6.42
CA PRO A 219 1.87 6.63 7.61
C PRO A 219 2.18 5.16 7.31
N VAL A 220 2.15 4.74 6.04
CA VAL A 220 2.37 3.36 5.60
C VAL A 220 3.72 3.24 4.91
N SER A 221 3.85 3.83 3.72
CA SER A 221 5.04 3.71 2.87
C SER A 221 6.03 4.86 3.07
N GLY A 222 5.82 5.74 4.06
CA GLY A 222 6.82 6.68 4.54
C GLY A 222 7.88 6.05 5.45
N TRP A 223 7.74 4.76 5.77
CA TRP A 223 8.68 3.99 6.58
C TRP A 223 9.61 3.17 5.70
N ARG A 224 10.92 3.29 5.94
CA ARG A 224 11.95 2.57 5.18
C ARG A 224 11.76 1.06 5.27
N ASP A 225 11.53 0.55 6.47
CA ASP A 225 11.40 -0.88 6.72
C ASP A 225 10.14 -1.46 6.04
N THR A 226 9.03 -0.71 6.02
CA THR A 226 7.81 -1.08 5.28
C THR A 226 8.08 -1.22 3.78
N LEU A 227 8.80 -0.26 3.18
CA LEU A 227 9.17 -0.30 1.76
C LEU A 227 10.05 -1.51 1.45
N VAL A 228 11.07 -1.75 2.27
CA VAL A 228 12.03 -2.85 2.07
C VAL A 228 11.36 -4.21 2.23
N LEU A 229 10.56 -4.41 3.27
CA LEU A 229 9.87 -5.68 3.49
C LEU A 229 8.86 -5.98 2.38
N SER A 230 8.15 -4.96 1.87
CA SER A 230 7.26 -5.10 0.72
C SER A 230 8.02 -5.50 -0.54
N ALA A 231 9.16 -4.86 -0.79
CA ALA A 231 9.99 -5.16 -1.95
C ALA A 231 10.56 -6.59 -1.93
N ILE A 232 10.95 -7.08 -0.74
CA ILE A 232 11.37 -8.47 -0.49
C ILE A 232 10.23 -9.46 -0.68
N GLY A 233 8.99 -9.04 -0.44
CA GLY A 233 7.78 -9.80 -0.75
C GLY A 233 7.40 -9.83 -2.23
N HIS A 234 8.20 -9.23 -3.11
CA HIS A 234 7.87 -8.98 -4.53
C HIS A 234 6.58 -8.17 -4.72
N MET A 235 6.29 -7.25 -3.80
CA MET A 235 5.12 -6.38 -3.81
C MET A 235 5.48 -4.97 -4.23
N LEU A 236 4.70 -4.38 -5.15
CA LEU A 236 4.87 -2.99 -5.55
C LEU A 236 4.54 -2.05 -4.38
N SER A 237 5.37 -1.05 -4.12
CA SER A 237 5.15 -0.04 -3.09
C SER A 237 5.63 1.33 -3.54
N PHE A 238 5.07 2.42 -3.02
CA PHE A 238 5.40 3.77 -3.49
C PHE A 238 5.78 4.70 -2.35
N ILE A 239 6.93 5.36 -2.47
CA ILE A 239 7.33 6.47 -1.60
C ILE A 239 6.27 7.59 -1.73
N PRO A 240 5.67 8.04 -0.61
CA PRO A 240 4.63 9.06 -0.60
C PRO A 240 5.13 10.42 -1.08
N ARG A 241 4.20 11.26 -1.56
CA ARG A 241 4.45 12.66 -1.94
C ARG A 241 3.83 13.70 -1.01
N SER A 242 2.94 13.28 -0.10
CA SER A 242 2.15 14.17 0.77
C SER A 242 2.70 14.28 2.19
N SER A 243 2.07 15.10 3.03
CA SER A 243 2.50 15.37 4.40
C SER A 243 3.92 15.96 4.43
N ILE A 244 4.79 15.52 5.34
CA ILE A 244 6.16 16.03 5.48
C ILE A 244 6.99 15.91 4.18
N PHE A 245 6.59 15.04 3.27
CA PHE A 245 7.26 14.81 2.00
C PHE A 245 6.89 15.84 0.94
N ALA A 246 5.72 16.48 1.04
CA ALA A 246 5.36 17.62 0.19
C ALA A 246 6.15 18.87 0.55
N LEU A 247 6.66 18.94 1.79
CA LEU A 247 7.44 20.07 2.29
C LEU A 247 8.90 20.03 1.83
N ASN A 248 9.43 18.83 1.57
CA ASN A 248 10.85 18.66 1.29
C ASN A 248 11.12 17.44 0.38
N LEU A 249 11.45 17.72 -0.88
CA LEU A 249 11.85 16.71 -1.85
C LEU A 249 13.11 15.93 -1.41
N GLU A 250 14.05 16.58 -0.73
CA GLU A 250 15.28 15.92 -0.26
C GLU A 250 14.98 14.81 0.75
N GLU A 251 13.96 14.96 1.60
CA GLU A 251 13.56 13.88 2.51
C GLU A 251 13.02 12.66 1.75
N ARG A 252 12.32 12.87 0.63
CA ARG A 252 11.84 11.80 -0.25
C ARG A 252 12.99 11.08 -0.94
N ILE A 253 13.93 11.84 -1.50
CA ILE A 253 15.12 11.30 -2.16
C ILE A 253 15.98 10.52 -1.14
N ARG A 254 16.22 11.08 0.04
CA ARG A 254 16.98 10.42 1.12
C ARG A 254 16.30 9.14 1.62
N LEU A 255 14.97 9.11 1.70
CA LEU A 255 14.25 7.87 2.00
C LEU A 255 14.49 6.82 0.90
N GLY A 256 14.39 7.19 -0.37
CA GLY A 256 14.67 6.31 -1.50
C GLY A 256 16.11 5.78 -1.52
N ILE A 257 17.10 6.65 -1.29
CA ILE A 257 18.51 6.27 -1.13
C ILE A 257 18.68 5.30 0.05
N SER A 258 18.05 5.58 1.20
CA SER A 258 18.15 4.71 2.37
C SER A 258 17.58 3.31 2.11
N VAL A 259 16.46 3.22 1.38
CA VAL A 259 15.87 1.95 0.94
C VAL A 259 16.82 1.20 0.01
N ARG A 260 17.34 1.88 -1.03
CA ARG A 260 18.30 1.31 -1.97
C ARG A 260 19.53 0.75 -1.25
N ASP A 261 20.15 1.56 -0.40
CA ASP A 261 21.38 1.19 0.30
C ASP A 261 21.15 0.02 1.26
N LEU A 262 19.96 -0.06 1.87
CA LEU A 262 19.58 -1.21 2.69
C LEU A 262 19.39 -2.48 1.85
N ILE A 263 18.70 -2.39 0.70
CA ILE A 263 18.56 -3.51 -0.25
C ILE A 263 19.93 -4.01 -0.71
N GLN A 264 20.91 -3.13 -0.91
CA GLN A 264 22.27 -3.54 -1.28
C GLN A 264 22.98 -4.37 -0.20
N LYS A 265 22.58 -4.25 1.08
CA LYS A 265 23.13 -5.02 2.20
C LYS A 265 22.45 -6.37 2.41
N ILE A 266 21.31 -6.62 1.76
CA ILE A 266 20.58 -7.88 1.90
C ILE A 266 21.41 -9.04 1.32
N PRO A 267 21.46 -10.21 1.99
CA PRO A 267 22.29 -11.34 1.58
C PRO A 267 21.66 -12.16 0.44
N ILE A 268 21.46 -11.50 -0.71
CA ILE A 268 21.03 -12.10 -1.98
C ILE A 268 21.97 -11.64 -3.10
N SER A 269 21.99 -12.35 -4.23
CA SER A 269 22.83 -11.97 -5.37
C SER A 269 22.48 -10.59 -5.95
N SER A 270 23.42 -9.97 -6.65
CA SER A 270 23.25 -8.64 -7.25
C SER A 270 22.13 -8.56 -8.29
N SER A 271 21.84 -9.64 -9.03
CA SER A 271 20.72 -9.70 -9.97
C SER A 271 19.38 -9.62 -9.23
N TRP A 272 19.25 -10.36 -8.13
CA TRP A 272 18.06 -10.34 -7.27
C TRP A 272 17.89 -9.01 -6.52
N LYS A 273 18.97 -8.34 -6.11
CA LYS A 273 18.90 -6.98 -5.55
C LYS A 273 18.26 -5.99 -6.53
N LYS A 274 18.60 -6.06 -7.83
CA LYS A 274 17.98 -5.23 -8.87
C LYS A 274 16.49 -5.55 -9.03
N LYS A 275 16.12 -6.83 -9.02
CA LYS A 275 14.71 -7.28 -9.11
C LYS A 275 13.88 -6.87 -7.87
N VAL A 276 14.48 -6.84 -6.68
CA VAL A 276 13.84 -6.30 -5.47
C VAL A 276 13.64 -4.80 -5.59
N MET A 277 14.68 -4.06 -6.02
CA MET A 277 14.63 -2.60 -6.11
C MET A 277 13.54 -2.08 -7.06
N ARG A 278 13.25 -2.80 -8.16
CA ARG A 278 12.17 -2.40 -9.10
C ARG A 278 10.76 -2.42 -8.48
N ASN A 279 10.60 -3.00 -7.29
CA ASN A 279 9.32 -3.01 -6.57
C ASN A 279 9.14 -1.77 -5.68
N VAL A 280 10.17 -0.92 -5.60
CA VAL A 280 10.15 0.36 -4.88
C VAL A 280 9.94 1.48 -5.90
N GLY A 281 8.75 2.06 -5.87
CA GLY A 281 8.37 3.20 -6.67
C GLY A 281 8.29 4.51 -5.89
N ALA A 282 7.93 5.58 -6.57
CA ALA A 282 7.62 6.88 -5.95
C ALA A 282 6.35 7.49 -6.53
N ALA A 283 5.53 8.11 -5.67
CA ALA A 283 4.35 8.85 -6.08
C ALA A 283 4.70 10.23 -6.61
N LEU A 284 4.00 10.69 -7.64
CA LEU A 284 4.13 11.99 -8.29
C LEU A 284 2.76 12.65 -8.35
N GLY A 285 2.76 13.96 -8.53
CA GLY A 285 1.56 14.72 -8.82
C GLY A 285 1.24 14.83 -10.28
N ALA A 286 0.31 15.75 -10.55
CA ALA A 286 -0.05 16.18 -11.90
C ALA A 286 -0.30 17.70 -11.96
N GLU A 287 -0.18 18.42 -10.85
CA GLU A 287 -0.54 19.83 -10.75
C GLU A 287 0.36 20.70 -11.64
N ASN A 288 1.64 20.33 -11.74
CA ASN A 288 2.63 20.89 -12.65
C ASN A 288 3.42 19.75 -13.31
N PRO A 289 3.01 19.30 -14.50
CA PRO A 289 3.63 18.16 -15.19
C PRO A 289 5.13 18.27 -15.39
N GLU A 290 5.62 19.47 -15.72
CA GLU A 290 7.04 19.75 -15.96
C GLU A 290 7.87 19.60 -14.68
N GLU A 291 7.39 20.16 -13.56
CA GLU A 291 8.06 20.02 -12.26
C GLU A 291 8.01 18.59 -11.73
N GLU A 292 6.88 17.89 -11.87
CA GLU A 292 6.76 16.48 -11.46
C GLU A 292 7.69 15.58 -12.30
N THR A 293 7.91 15.90 -13.57
CA THR A 293 8.90 15.21 -14.42
C THR A 293 10.34 15.47 -13.95
N LYS A 294 10.66 16.71 -13.54
CA LYS A 294 11.98 17.02 -12.93
C LYS A 294 12.19 16.25 -11.62
N ILE A 295 11.17 16.18 -10.76
CA ILE A 295 11.18 15.39 -9.52
C ILE A 295 11.44 13.91 -9.83
N ALA A 296 10.73 13.34 -10.81
CA ALA A 296 10.90 11.96 -11.23
C ALA A 296 12.34 11.70 -11.71
N LYS A 297 12.89 12.60 -12.51
CA LYS A 297 14.29 12.53 -12.99
C LYS A 297 15.28 12.48 -11.82
N ARG A 298 15.10 13.33 -10.80
CA ARG A 298 15.95 13.31 -9.60
C ARG A 298 15.84 11.99 -8.84
N LEU A 299 14.63 11.51 -8.57
CA LEU A 299 14.40 10.23 -7.91
C LEU A 299 15.00 9.05 -8.69
N TYR A 300 14.92 9.08 -10.01
CA TYR A 300 15.51 8.07 -10.90
C TYR A 300 17.04 8.04 -10.80
N PHE A 301 17.70 9.20 -10.94
CA PHE A 301 19.17 9.24 -10.96
C PHE A 301 19.79 9.13 -9.57
N GLU A 302 19.23 9.80 -8.56
CA GLU A 302 19.80 9.88 -7.22
C GLU A 302 19.43 8.67 -6.35
N ALA A 303 18.17 8.23 -6.40
CA ALA A 303 17.65 7.13 -5.57
C ALA A 303 17.47 5.81 -6.32
N ARG A 304 17.66 5.78 -7.65
CA ARG A 304 17.48 4.59 -8.50
C ARG A 304 16.06 4.01 -8.48
N VAL A 305 15.06 4.88 -8.31
CA VAL A 305 13.64 4.52 -8.42
C VAL A 305 13.25 4.39 -9.89
N THR A 306 12.68 3.25 -10.28
CA THR A 306 12.30 2.98 -11.68
C THR A 306 10.80 2.86 -11.91
N SER A 307 9.98 2.92 -10.86
CA SER A 307 8.53 2.84 -10.97
C SER A 307 7.92 4.11 -10.41
N PHE A 308 7.09 4.80 -11.21
CA PHE A 308 6.47 6.06 -10.83
C PHE A 308 4.96 5.90 -10.83
N ARG A 309 4.32 6.45 -9.81
CA ARG A 309 2.86 6.51 -9.73
C ARG A 309 2.40 7.95 -9.80
N ILE A 310 1.66 8.34 -10.83
CA ILE A 310 0.91 9.61 -10.80
C ILE A 310 -0.26 9.40 -9.84
N TYR A 311 -0.14 9.98 -8.65
CA TYR A 311 -1.02 9.81 -7.50
C TYR A 311 -1.84 11.08 -7.27
N THR A 312 -3.04 11.09 -7.86
CA THR A 312 -4.00 12.18 -7.77
C THR A 312 -5.41 11.64 -7.98
N ILE A 313 -6.40 12.37 -7.47
CA ILE A 313 -7.82 12.15 -7.77
C ILE A 313 -8.30 13.01 -8.95
N GLY A 314 -7.42 13.84 -9.51
CA GLY A 314 -7.76 14.75 -10.60
C GLY A 314 -8.14 13.99 -11.87
N SER A 315 -9.27 14.34 -12.46
CA SER A 315 -9.69 13.92 -13.81
C SER A 315 -9.06 14.76 -14.92
N ASP A 316 -8.21 15.72 -14.57
CA ASP A 316 -7.80 16.78 -15.47
C ASP A 316 -6.73 16.34 -16.50
N PRO A 317 -6.63 17.03 -17.65
CA PRO A 317 -5.70 16.68 -18.73
C PRO A 317 -4.21 16.65 -18.33
N ARG A 318 -3.82 17.31 -17.23
CA ARG A 318 -2.44 17.33 -16.76
C ARG A 318 -1.98 15.96 -16.28
N VAL A 319 -2.88 15.05 -15.88
CA VAL A 319 -2.55 13.66 -15.57
C VAL A 319 -1.95 12.97 -16.80
N VAL A 320 -2.65 13.06 -17.93
CA VAL A 320 -2.21 12.50 -19.22
C VAL A 320 -0.92 13.18 -19.68
N LYS A 321 -0.84 14.51 -19.56
CA LYS A 321 0.37 15.28 -19.90
C LYS A 321 1.58 14.85 -19.07
N THR A 322 1.40 14.63 -17.77
CA THR A 322 2.47 14.17 -16.88
C THR A 322 2.97 12.79 -17.30
N ALA A 323 2.06 11.83 -17.56
CA ALA A 323 2.43 10.50 -18.03
C ALA A 323 3.22 10.56 -19.35
N LYS A 324 2.77 11.39 -20.30
CA LYS A 324 3.44 11.62 -21.58
C LYS A 324 4.84 12.20 -21.40
N LEU A 325 4.99 13.25 -20.58
CA LEU A 325 6.30 13.86 -20.31
C LEU A 325 7.26 12.90 -19.61
N LEU A 326 6.77 12.07 -18.67
CA LEU A 326 7.58 11.03 -18.03
C LEU A 326 8.08 10.02 -19.06
N ARG A 327 7.20 9.52 -19.94
CA ARG A 327 7.58 8.58 -21.00
C ARG A 327 8.59 9.19 -21.97
N GLN A 328 8.37 10.44 -22.40
CA GLN A 328 9.31 11.16 -23.28
C GLN A 328 10.67 11.42 -22.63
N THR A 329 10.69 11.70 -21.32
CA THR A 329 11.93 12.10 -20.61
C THR A 329 12.76 10.91 -20.14
N LEU A 330 12.12 9.86 -19.64
CA LEU A 330 12.79 8.71 -19.00
C LEU A 330 12.68 7.42 -19.83
N GLY A 331 11.91 7.44 -20.93
CA GLY A 331 11.81 6.36 -21.90
C GLY A 331 11.19 5.08 -21.34
N GLU A 332 11.55 3.96 -21.95
CA GLU A 332 11.07 2.63 -21.58
C GLU A 332 11.75 2.04 -20.33
N ASN A 333 12.73 2.74 -19.75
CA ASN A 333 13.44 2.27 -18.56
C ASN A 333 12.61 2.37 -17.27
N ILE A 334 11.50 3.11 -17.32
CA ILE A 334 10.60 3.27 -16.19
C ILE A 334 9.27 2.55 -16.40
N GLU A 335 8.64 2.23 -15.29
CA GLU A 335 7.23 1.88 -15.23
C GLU A 335 6.39 3.09 -14.79
N ILE A 336 5.27 3.32 -15.47
CA ILE A 336 4.33 4.40 -15.15
C ILE A 336 3.01 3.76 -14.71
N PHE A 337 2.64 4.03 -13.47
CA PHE A 337 1.34 3.69 -12.91
C PHE A 337 0.52 4.99 -12.75
N VAL A 338 -0.77 4.93 -13.00
CA VAL A 338 -1.64 6.10 -12.86
C VAL A 338 -2.87 5.73 -12.06
N GLY A 339 -3.17 6.54 -11.05
CA GLY A 339 -4.50 6.52 -10.46
C GLY A 339 -4.64 7.37 -9.21
N GLN A 340 -5.87 7.67 -8.79
CA GLN A 340 -7.11 7.03 -9.25
C GLN A 340 -7.52 7.44 -10.68
N ILE A 341 -7.93 6.47 -11.50
CA ILE A 341 -8.41 6.72 -12.87
C ILE A 341 -9.86 7.19 -12.82
N ALA A 342 -10.12 8.37 -13.39
CA ALA A 342 -11.43 9.02 -13.33
C ALA A 342 -12.50 8.33 -14.17
N ASP A 343 -12.16 7.94 -15.40
CA ASP A 343 -13.07 7.32 -16.36
C ASP A 343 -12.31 6.54 -17.45
N LYS A 344 -13.06 5.83 -18.30
CA LYS A 344 -12.51 5.07 -19.43
C LYS A 344 -11.84 5.95 -20.49
N ALA A 345 -12.28 7.18 -20.71
CA ALA A 345 -11.70 8.06 -21.71
C ALA A 345 -10.28 8.51 -21.31
N GLN A 346 -10.06 8.83 -20.03
CA GLN A 346 -8.75 9.07 -19.46
C GLN A 346 -7.88 7.81 -19.57
N ALA A 347 -8.42 6.64 -19.23
CA ALA A 347 -7.71 5.36 -19.33
C ALA A 347 -7.23 5.08 -20.76
N LYS A 348 -8.09 5.26 -21.78
CA LYS A 348 -7.75 5.09 -23.21
C LYS A 348 -6.61 6.00 -23.64
N LYS A 349 -6.61 7.27 -23.22
CA LYS A 349 -5.53 8.21 -23.52
C LYS A 349 -4.21 7.77 -22.88
N LEU A 350 -4.24 7.20 -21.68
CA LEU A 350 -3.03 6.77 -20.97
C LEU A 350 -2.39 5.52 -21.58
N ILE A 351 -3.18 4.64 -22.20
CA ILE A 351 -2.66 3.44 -22.87
C ILE A 351 -2.30 3.66 -24.34
N SER A 352 -2.40 4.90 -24.86
CA SER A 352 -2.00 5.20 -26.23
C SER A 352 -0.51 4.88 -26.46
N PRO A 353 -0.10 4.51 -27.68
CA PRO A 353 1.28 4.09 -27.95
C PRO A 353 2.37 5.09 -27.55
N ASP A 354 2.08 6.39 -27.53
CA ASP A 354 3.03 7.44 -27.15
C ASP A 354 3.20 7.64 -25.63
N ILE A 355 2.31 7.04 -24.82
CA ILE A 355 2.37 7.09 -23.35
C ILE A 355 2.64 5.69 -22.79
N ALA A 356 1.83 4.71 -23.21
CA ALA A 356 1.91 3.30 -22.85
C ALA A 356 2.13 3.10 -21.35
N VAL A 357 1.17 3.54 -20.51
CA VAL A 357 1.26 3.29 -19.07
C VAL A 357 1.23 1.80 -18.75
N ASP A 358 1.96 1.42 -17.71
CA ASP A 358 2.19 0.04 -17.30
C ASP A 358 1.09 -0.47 -16.36
N GLY A 359 0.44 0.43 -15.63
CA GLY A 359 -0.72 0.08 -14.81
C GLY A 359 -1.68 1.22 -14.53
N LEU A 360 -2.94 0.86 -14.38
CA LEU A 360 -4.06 1.73 -14.05
C LEU A 360 -4.62 1.32 -12.69
N ILE A 361 -4.82 2.29 -11.80
CA ILE A 361 -5.25 2.06 -10.42
C ILE A 361 -6.63 2.68 -10.21
N TYR A 362 -7.59 1.87 -9.79
CA TYR A 362 -8.98 2.26 -9.53
C TYR A 362 -9.26 2.26 -8.03
N GLY A 363 -10.04 3.23 -7.54
CA GLY A 363 -10.28 3.35 -6.09
C GLY A 363 -10.90 4.65 -5.63
N HIS A 364 -12.11 4.96 -6.08
CA HIS A 364 -12.86 6.14 -5.63
C HIS A 364 -13.69 5.83 -4.39
N GLY A 365 -13.51 6.59 -3.30
CA GLY A 365 -14.35 6.53 -2.10
C GLY A 365 -14.21 5.28 -1.22
N GLY A 366 -13.53 4.22 -1.67
CA GLY A 366 -13.39 2.95 -0.93
C GLY A 366 -12.34 2.95 0.20
N GLY A 367 -11.59 4.03 0.39
CA GLY A 367 -10.53 4.12 1.40
C GLY A 367 -11.09 4.29 2.82
N GLN A 368 -10.50 3.62 3.82
CA GLN A 368 -10.97 3.66 5.22
C GLN A 368 -11.00 5.08 5.82
N GLN A 369 -10.10 5.95 5.37
CA GLN A 369 -10.02 7.36 5.79
C GLN A 369 -10.52 8.33 4.73
N CYS A 370 -11.07 7.83 3.62
CA CYS A 370 -11.63 8.66 2.56
C CYS A 370 -13.03 9.12 2.95
N THR A 371 -13.35 10.36 2.62
CA THR A 371 -14.68 10.95 2.83
C THR A 371 -15.27 11.54 1.56
N SER A 372 -14.62 11.38 0.40
CA SER A 372 -15.08 11.95 -0.88
C SER A 372 -16.53 11.57 -1.20
N ALA A 373 -16.96 10.35 -0.88
CA ALA A 373 -18.33 9.91 -1.13
C ALA A 373 -19.39 10.60 -0.24
N ILE A 374 -19.01 11.03 0.97
CA ILE A 374 -19.90 11.78 1.87
C ILE A 374 -20.24 13.16 1.29
N ASN A 375 -19.35 13.70 0.45
CA ASN A 375 -19.53 15.02 -0.18
C ASN A 375 -20.33 14.96 -1.50
N GLY A 376 -21.02 13.85 -1.79
CA GLY A 376 -21.91 13.70 -2.95
C GLY A 376 -21.33 12.92 -4.15
N MET A 377 -20.08 12.43 -4.06
CA MET A 377 -19.49 11.54 -5.06
C MET A 377 -19.95 10.08 -4.84
N ALA A 378 -20.15 9.29 -5.90
CA ALA A 378 -20.46 7.86 -5.77
C ALA A 378 -19.20 6.98 -5.71
N ILE A 379 -19.31 5.77 -5.15
CA ILE A 379 -18.22 4.77 -5.12
C ILE A 379 -18.29 3.94 -6.41
N THR A 380 -17.59 4.37 -7.46
CA THR A 380 -17.70 3.77 -8.82
C THR A 380 -16.70 2.65 -9.10
N THR A 381 -15.91 2.23 -8.10
CA THR A 381 -14.74 1.34 -8.35
C THR A 381 -15.11 0.02 -9.04
N LEU A 382 -16.27 -0.59 -8.71
CA LEU A 382 -16.73 -1.81 -9.39
C LEU A 382 -17.17 -1.54 -10.83
N GLU A 383 -17.86 -0.42 -11.07
CA GLU A 383 -18.31 0.00 -12.40
C GLU A 383 -17.10 0.24 -13.32
N ASP A 384 -16.19 1.11 -12.88
CA ASP A 384 -15.02 1.52 -13.66
C ASP A 384 -14.14 0.32 -14.02
N ILE A 385 -13.86 -0.56 -13.05
CA ILE A 385 -13.03 -1.73 -13.30
C ILE A 385 -13.72 -2.75 -14.20
N TYR A 386 -15.04 -2.93 -14.04
CA TYR A 386 -15.81 -3.85 -14.87
C TYR A 386 -15.81 -3.39 -16.32
N GLU A 387 -16.09 -2.11 -16.58
CA GLU A 387 -16.10 -1.54 -17.93
C GLU A 387 -14.74 -1.72 -18.65
N ILE A 388 -13.65 -1.56 -17.90
CA ILE A 388 -12.28 -1.67 -18.43
C ILE A 388 -11.90 -3.13 -18.64
N CYS A 389 -12.33 -4.04 -17.76
CA CYS A 389 -12.13 -5.48 -17.91
C CYS A 389 -12.89 -6.10 -19.09
N LEU A 390 -13.84 -5.39 -19.71
CA LEU A 390 -14.54 -5.82 -20.93
C LEU A 390 -13.81 -5.44 -22.22
N ASP A 391 -12.78 -4.60 -22.14
CA ASP A 391 -12.17 -3.96 -23.30
C ASP A 391 -10.74 -4.48 -23.51
N SER A 392 -10.55 -5.20 -24.63
CA SER A 392 -9.30 -5.92 -24.93
C SER A 392 -8.08 -5.02 -25.11
N ASP A 393 -8.26 -3.73 -25.40
CA ASP A 393 -7.13 -2.80 -25.53
C ASP A 393 -6.35 -2.67 -24.20
N PHE A 394 -7.01 -2.95 -23.08
CA PHE A 394 -6.38 -2.91 -21.76
C PHE A 394 -5.69 -4.22 -21.37
N ASN A 395 -5.70 -5.28 -22.20
CA ASN A 395 -5.06 -6.57 -21.86
C ASN A 395 -3.56 -6.45 -21.56
N LYS A 396 -2.87 -5.48 -22.18
CA LYS A 396 -1.43 -5.26 -21.99
C LYS A 396 -1.09 -4.38 -20.79
N THR A 397 -2.08 -3.71 -20.20
CA THR A 397 -1.90 -2.80 -19.06
C THR A 397 -2.42 -3.45 -17.79
N SER A 398 -1.67 -3.36 -16.69
CA SER A 398 -2.14 -3.95 -15.43
C SER A 398 -3.29 -3.17 -14.82
N LEU A 399 -4.33 -3.87 -14.38
CA LEU A 399 -5.47 -3.27 -13.70
C LEU A 399 -5.38 -3.54 -12.20
N MET A 400 -5.33 -2.48 -11.40
CA MET A 400 -5.13 -2.57 -9.96
C MET A 400 -6.24 -1.87 -9.20
N ILE A 401 -6.53 -2.33 -7.98
CA ILE A 401 -7.49 -1.66 -7.10
C ILE A 401 -6.79 -1.17 -5.83
N GLU A 402 -7.10 0.05 -5.40
CA GLU A 402 -6.72 0.58 -4.09
C GLU A 402 -7.96 0.98 -3.27
N GLY A 403 -8.08 0.47 -2.05
CA GLY A 403 -9.25 0.72 -1.20
C GLY A 403 -10.47 -0.14 -1.57
N GLY A 404 -11.46 -0.24 -0.67
CA GLY A 404 -12.74 -0.90 -0.93
C GLY A 404 -12.76 -2.43 -0.98
N VAL A 405 -11.62 -3.11 -1.18
CA VAL A 405 -11.56 -4.58 -1.43
C VAL A 405 -11.89 -5.47 -0.22
N GLY A 406 -12.05 -4.93 1.00
CA GLY A 406 -12.32 -5.77 2.18
C GLY A 406 -11.22 -6.81 2.46
N ARG A 407 -11.62 -8.04 2.82
CA ARG A 407 -10.80 -9.28 2.78
C ARG A 407 -11.01 -10.07 1.47
N SER A 408 -11.86 -9.58 0.58
CA SER A 408 -12.37 -10.28 -0.61
C SER A 408 -11.47 -10.12 -1.84
N ILE A 409 -10.17 -10.34 -1.69
CA ILE A 409 -9.20 -10.26 -2.82
C ILE A 409 -9.60 -11.20 -3.96
N GLY A 410 -10.11 -12.39 -3.62
CA GLY A 410 -10.53 -13.40 -4.59
C GLY A 410 -11.59 -12.90 -5.58
N THR A 411 -12.58 -12.16 -5.10
CA THR A 411 -13.61 -11.55 -5.95
C THR A 411 -12.97 -10.62 -6.98
N SER A 412 -12.03 -9.76 -6.57
CA SER A 412 -11.29 -8.89 -7.49
C SER A 412 -10.53 -9.66 -8.57
N LEU A 413 -9.88 -10.78 -8.20
CA LEU A 413 -9.17 -11.63 -9.16
C LEU A 413 -10.13 -12.23 -10.21
N ILE A 414 -11.32 -12.66 -9.78
CA ILE A 414 -12.35 -13.21 -10.67
C ILE A 414 -12.90 -12.14 -11.63
N ILE A 415 -13.12 -10.92 -11.15
CA ILE A 415 -13.56 -9.77 -11.98
C ILE A 415 -12.54 -9.47 -13.09
N GLY A 416 -11.26 -9.62 -12.79
CA GLY A 416 -10.20 -9.46 -13.77
C GLY A 416 -8.99 -8.65 -13.29
N VAL A 417 -9.00 -8.21 -12.04
CA VAL A 417 -7.97 -7.35 -11.43
C VAL A 417 -6.67 -8.12 -11.29
N ASP A 418 -5.56 -7.46 -11.62
CA ASP A 418 -4.23 -8.07 -11.59
C ASP A 418 -3.56 -7.97 -10.21
N ALA A 419 -3.87 -6.91 -9.44
CA ALA A 419 -3.32 -6.70 -8.10
C ALA A 419 -4.19 -5.79 -7.21
N VAL A 420 -3.98 -5.89 -5.90
CA VAL A 420 -4.63 -5.04 -4.89
C VAL A 420 -3.58 -4.27 -4.08
N LEU A 421 -3.74 -2.96 -3.99
CA LEU A 421 -2.96 -2.08 -3.13
C LEU A 421 -3.67 -1.93 -1.77
N GLY A 422 -3.05 -2.46 -0.71
CA GLY A 422 -3.56 -2.39 0.65
C GLY A 422 -2.65 -1.58 1.56
N ASN A 423 -3.19 -0.51 2.16
CA ASN A 423 -2.45 0.38 3.06
C ASN A 423 -2.52 -0.13 4.51
N GLN A 424 -3.36 0.46 5.36
CA GLN A 424 -3.52 0.05 6.77
C GLN A 424 -3.71 -1.45 6.97
N LYS A 425 -4.43 -2.13 6.06
CA LYS A 425 -4.73 -3.57 6.15
C LYS A 425 -3.51 -4.47 6.20
N PHE A 426 -2.42 -4.08 5.51
CA PHE A 426 -1.22 -4.89 5.41
C PHE A 426 -0.18 -4.51 6.46
N VAL A 427 -0.19 -3.27 6.94
CA VAL A 427 0.83 -2.78 7.88
C VAL A 427 0.38 -2.82 9.35
N ARG A 428 -0.87 -2.45 9.65
CA ARG A 428 -1.53 -2.48 10.98
C ARG A 428 -0.65 -2.13 12.20
N GLY A 429 0.18 -1.10 12.05
CA GLY A 429 1.02 -0.60 13.13
C GLY A 429 1.93 -1.66 13.74
N THR A 430 2.80 -2.23 12.91
CA THR A 430 3.72 -3.32 13.28
C THR A 430 5.13 -2.80 13.53
N ILE A 431 6.10 -3.67 13.79
CA ILE A 431 7.48 -3.26 14.05
C ILE A 431 8.10 -2.46 12.87
N GLU A 432 7.65 -2.67 11.63
CA GLU A 432 8.12 -1.94 10.43
C GLU A 432 7.76 -0.45 10.44
N THR A 433 6.74 -0.04 11.20
CA THR A 433 6.35 1.36 11.34
C THR A 433 7.02 2.03 12.54
N GLY A 434 8.29 1.72 12.79
CA GLY A 434 9.13 2.48 13.72
C GLY A 434 9.26 1.91 15.14
N ASN A 435 8.56 0.82 15.45
CA ASN A 435 8.41 0.29 16.82
C ASN A 435 8.09 1.39 17.86
N ILE A 436 7.32 2.41 17.47
CA ILE A 436 6.84 3.48 18.36
C ILE A 436 5.33 3.49 18.25
N PHE A 437 4.66 3.28 19.37
CA PHE A 437 3.22 3.34 19.46
C PHE A 437 2.79 4.43 20.44
N ILE A 438 1.54 4.84 20.33
CA ILE A 438 0.86 5.73 21.26
C ILE A 438 -0.41 5.04 21.73
N ARG A 439 -1.06 5.58 22.77
CA ARG A 439 -2.40 5.13 23.18
C ARG A 439 -3.45 6.17 22.86
N ASP A 440 -4.59 5.71 22.36
CA ASP A 440 -5.78 6.56 22.29
C ASP A 440 -6.35 6.81 23.70
N LEU A 441 -7.31 7.73 23.82
CA LEU A 441 -7.96 8.01 25.12
C LEU A 441 -8.75 6.84 25.70
N ALA A 442 -8.97 5.77 24.94
CA ALA A 442 -9.60 4.53 25.39
C ALA A 442 -8.58 3.46 25.80
N GLY A 443 -7.29 3.82 25.90
CA GLY A 443 -6.21 2.92 26.31
C GLY A 443 -5.74 1.94 25.24
N ARG A 444 -6.22 2.05 23.99
CA ARG A 444 -5.84 1.15 22.89
C ARG A 444 -4.55 1.60 22.25
N THR A 445 -3.66 0.65 22.00
CA THR A 445 -2.39 0.91 21.32
C THR A 445 -2.60 1.17 19.83
N CYS A 446 -2.05 2.26 19.32
CA CYS A 446 -2.22 2.68 17.93
C CYS A 446 -1.06 3.53 17.40
N GLN A 447 -1.16 3.91 16.14
CA GLN A 447 -0.35 4.91 15.45
C GLN A 447 -1.25 5.85 14.63
N PRO A 448 -0.83 7.10 14.36
CA PRO A 448 -1.60 7.99 13.50
C PRO A 448 -1.67 7.44 12.08
N TYR A 449 -2.88 7.45 11.52
CA TYR A 449 -3.16 7.05 10.15
C TYR A 449 -4.18 8.01 9.52
N PRO A 450 -3.78 9.28 9.27
CA PRO A 450 -4.64 10.24 8.61
C PRO A 450 -4.82 9.92 7.12
N GLY A 451 -5.97 10.28 6.55
CA GLY A 451 -6.15 10.30 5.10
C GLY A 451 -5.20 11.31 4.43
N THR A 452 -4.77 11.02 3.20
CA THR A 452 -3.83 11.88 2.44
C THR A 452 -4.40 13.26 2.09
N ALA A 453 -5.73 13.40 2.05
CA ALA A 453 -6.43 14.66 1.89
C ALA A 453 -7.21 15.10 3.16
N SER A 454 -6.84 14.56 4.33
CA SER A 454 -7.48 14.92 5.61
C SER A 454 -6.95 16.26 6.17
N PRO A 455 -7.63 16.87 7.16
CA PRO A 455 -7.20 18.14 7.74
C PRO A 455 -5.82 18.02 8.40
N VAL A 456 -5.50 16.86 8.98
CA VAL A 456 -4.18 16.58 9.58
C VAL A 456 -3.07 16.72 8.53
N THR A 457 -3.24 16.10 7.36
CA THR A 457 -2.25 16.17 6.28
C THR A 457 -2.16 17.58 5.72
N GLN A 458 -3.30 18.25 5.50
CA GLN A 458 -3.33 19.61 4.99
C GLN A 458 -2.66 20.61 5.95
N ILE A 459 -2.88 20.50 7.26
CA ILE A 459 -2.22 21.33 8.29
C ILE A 459 -0.70 21.16 8.26
N ILE A 460 -0.22 19.92 8.11
CA ILE A 460 1.22 19.65 7.98
C ILE A 460 1.77 20.33 6.72
N GLU A 461 1.06 20.22 5.60
CA GLU A 461 1.46 20.79 4.32
C GLU A 461 1.45 22.33 4.30
N SER A 462 0.61 22.97 5.11
CA SER A 462 0.60 24.43 5.30
C SER A 462 1.86 25.00 5.95
N GLU A 463 2.82 24.17 6.38
CA GLU A 463 4.17 24.63 6.70
C GLU A 463 4.89 25.22 5.46
N ASN A 464 4.52 24.77 4.25
CA ASN A 464 4.96 25.40 3.00
C ASN A 464 3.98 26.55 2.64
N PRO A 465 4.45 27.81 2.54
CA PRO A 465 3.59 28.96 2.20
C PRO A 465 2.81 28.79 0.88
N GLU A 466 3.39 28.17 -0.14
CA GLU A 466 2.72 27.93 -1.42
C GLU A 466 1.56 26.94 -1.29
N LEU A 467 1.72 25.93 -0.42
CA LEU A 467 0.68 24.97 -0.13
C LEU A 467 -0.36 25.54 0.85
N ALA A 468 0.06 26.38 1.80
CA ALA A 468 -0.86 27.01 2.76
C ALA A 468 -2.02 27.72 2.05
N LEU A 469 -1.74 28.51 1.01
CA LEU A 469 -2.76 29.17 0.20
C LEU A 469 -3.74 28.20 -0.49
N ARG A 470 -3.31 26.98 -0.78
CA ARG A 470 -4.13 25.93 -1.40
C ARG A 470 -4.84 25.05 -0.38
N ARG A 471 -4.37 25.03 0.87
CA ARG A 471 -4.87 24.16 1.94
C ARG A 471 -5.79 24.89 2.90
N THR A 472 -5.68 26.21 3.04
CA THR A 472 -6.46 27.00 3.99
C THR A 472 -7.14 28.20 3.33
N ASP A 473 -8.31 28.57 3.83
CA ASP A 473 -8.97 29.83 3.49
C ASP A 473 -8.32 31.04 4.20
N ALA A 474 -8.81 32.25 3.91
CA ALA A 474 -8.31 33.48 4.52
C ALA A 474 -8.53 33.54 6.05
N ALA A 475 -9.46 32.76 6.59
CA ALA A 475 -9.68 32.61 8.02
C ALA A 475 -8.78 31.53 8.65
N GLY A 476 -7.93 30.86 7.87
CA GLY A 476 -7.01 29.82 8.30
C GLY A 476 -7.65 28.44 8.48
N ARG A 477 -8.89 28.22 8.01
CA ARG A 477 -9.55 26.91 8.07
C ARG A 477 -9.13 26.04 6.89
N THR A 478 -8.93 24.75 7.13
CA THR A 478 -8.63 23.78 6.07
C THR A 478 -9.81 23.69 5.10
N TYR A 479 -9.54 23.88 3.81
CA TYR A 479 -10.55 23.87 2.76
C TYR A 479 -10.61 22.51 2.06
N TYR A 480 -11.81 22.07 1.64
CA TYR A 480 -12.03 20.85 0.85
C TYR A 480 -11.31 19.60 1.38
N SER A 481 -11.58 19.21 2.62
CA SER A 481 -11.05 17.95 3.16
C SER A 481 -11.82 16.74 2.62
N GLU A 482 -11.10 15.85 1.96
CA GLU A 482 -11.62 14.59 1.39
C GLU A 482 -11.09 13.34 2.11
N GLY A 483 -10.49 13.56 3.28
CA GLY A 483 -10.24 12.49 4.22
C GLY A 483 -10.52 12.91 5.65
N LYS A 484 -10.40 11.95 6.56
CA LYS A 484 -10.56 12.17 8.00
C LYS A 484 -9.28 11.83 8.78
N PRO A 485 -9.11 12.44 9.96
CA PRO A 485 -8.09 12.03 10.93
C PRO A 485 -8.38 10.58 11.38
N GLY A 486 -7.35 9.75 11.48
CA GLY A 486 -7.51 8.32 11.77
C GLY A 486 -6.40 7.75 12.61
N LEU A 487 -6.67 6.59 13.21
CA LEU A 487 -5.71 5.79 13.95
C LEU A 487 -5.65 4.39 13.32
N MET A 488 -4.44 3.85 13.24
CA MET A 488 -4.17 2.46 12.90
C MET A 488 -3.85 1.72 14.19
N TYR A 489 -4.74 0.81 14.59
CA TYR A 489 -4.62 0.06 15.83
C TYR A 489 -3.64 -1.09 15.68
N TYR A 490 -2.82 -1.28 16.70
CA TYR A 490 -1.97 -2.46 16.86
C TYR A 490 -2.82 -3.66 17.28
N GLU A 491 -2.48 -4.84 16.79
CA GLU A 491 -3.11 -6.09 17.19
C GLU A 491 -2.05 -7.07 17.70
N GLU A 492 -2.28 -7.62 18.89
CA GLU A 492 -1.30 -8.41 19.63
C GLU A 492 -0.80 -9.65 18.87
N LYS A 493 -1.62 -10.25 18.01
CA LYS A 493 -1.26 -11.44 17.23
C LYS A 493 -0.22 -11.19 16.12
N ALA A 494 0.03 -9.93 15.77
CA ALA A 494 0.86 -9.59 14.61
C ALA A 494 1.96 -8.59 14.99
N CYS A 495 3.18 -9.09 15.16
CA CYS A 495 4.33 -8.25 15.50
C CYS A 495 4.99 -7.65 14.25
N SER A 496 4.94 -8.31 13.10
CA SER A 496 5.42 -7.81 11.80
C SER A 496 4.31 -7.75 10.75
N MET A 497 4.38 -6.79 9.81
CA MET A 497 3.48 -6.74 8.66
C MET A 497 3.55 -8.00 7.77
N ALA A 498 4.64 -8.78 7.86
CA ALA A 498 4.75 -10.08 7.20
C ALA A 498 3.58 -11.03 7.56
N PHE A 499 3.09 -10.97 8.80
CA PHE A 499 1.93 -11.74 9.25
C PHE A 499 0.68 -11.35 8.44
N TRP A 500 0.41 -10.05 8.35
CA TRP A 500 -0.77 -9.54 7.66
C TRP A 500 -0.74 -9.80 6.17
N ILE A 501 0.41 -9.58 5.53
CA ILE A 501 0.60 -9.92 4.11
C ILE A 501 0.25 -11.40 3.89
N ASN A 502 0.76 -12.30 4.73
CA ASN A 502 0.47 -13.72 4.63
C ASN A 502 -1.00 -14.06 4.92
N GLU A 503 -1.69 -13.39 5.85
CA GLU A 503 -3.14 -13.55 6.06
C GLU A 503 -3.92 -13.23 4.77
N TYR A 504 -3.61 -12.12 4.12
CA TYR A 504 -4.28 -11.74 2.87
C TYR A 504 -3.93 -12.63 1.68
N LEU A 505 -2.67 -13.10 1.56
CA LEU A 505 -2.30 -14.11 0.58
C LEU A 505 -3.05 -15.43 0.80
N ARG A 506 -3.26 -15.86 2.06
CA ARG A 506 -4.05 -17.04 2.38
C ARG A 506 -5.53 -16.89 1.98
N HIS A 507 -6.10 -15.69 2.11
CA HIS A 507 -7.46 -15.42 1.63
C HIS A 507 -7.54 -15.55 0.10
N ALA A 508 -6.58 -15.01 -0.65
CA ALA A 508 -6.52 -15.17 -2.11
C ALA A 508 -6.29 -16.64 -2.52
N ALA A 509 -5.38 -17.33 -1.83
CA ALA A 509 -5.09 -18.75 -2.07
C ALA A 509 -6.30 -19.65 -1.79
N ARG A 510 -7.10 -19.31 -0.76
CA ARG A 510 -8.36 -19.99 -0.49
C ARG A 510 -9.31 -19.87 -1.68
N THR A 511 -9.44 -18.69 -2.28
CA THR A 511 -10.29 -18.51 -3.47
C THR A 511 -9.83 -19.40 -4.61
N LEU A 512 -8.54 -19.41 -4.94
CA LEU A 512 -8.01 -20.27 -6.00
C LEU A 512 -8.30 -21.76 -5.73
N ALA A 513 -8.06 -22.22 -4.50
CA ALA A 513 -8.37 -23.58 -4.10
C ALA A 513 -9.87 -23.91 -4.17
N ASP A 514 -10.74 -23.00 -3.72
CA ASP A 514 -12.20 -23.17 -3.76
C ASP A 514 -12.73 -23.19 -5.22
N LEU A 515 -11.97 -22.64 -6.18
CA LEU A 515 -12.21 -22.69 -7.62
C LEU A 515 -11.51 -23.83 -8.36
N GLY A 516 -10.64 -24.60 -7.70
CA GLY A 516 -10.00 -25.75 -8.32
C GLY A 516 -8.70 -25.42 -9.09
N VAL A 517 -8.10 -24.26 -8.85
CA VAL A 517 -6.92 -23.76 -9.59
C VAL A 517 -5.73 -23.50 -8.67
N GLU A 518 -4.51 -23.69 -9.17
CA GLU A 518 -3.28 -23.57 -8.39
C GLU A 518 -2.55 -22.23 -8.55
N ASP A 519 -2.82 -21.50 -9.63
CA ASP A 519 -2.20 -20.21 -9.88
C ASP A 519 -3.08 -19.26 -10.70
N ILE A 520 -2.64 -18.01 -10.84
CA ILE A 520 -3.36 -16.98 -11.61
C ILE A 520 -3.54 -17.39 -13.08
N ARG A 521 -2.59 -18.12 -13.67
CA ARG A 521 -2.72 -18.62 -15.05
C ARG A 521 -3.86 -19.61 -15.16
N GLU A 522 -3.94 -20.59 -14.26
CA GLU A 522 -5.05 -21.54 -14.21
C GLU A 522 -6.39 -20.84 -13.94
N LEU A 523 -6.43 -19.81 -13.08
CA LEU A 523 -7.62 -18.99 -12.90
C LEU A 523 -8.07 -18.35 -14.22
N ARG A 524 -7.16 -17.71 -14.95
CA ARG A 524 -7.48 -17.07 -16.25
C ARG A 524 -8.01 -18.09 -17.27
N LEU A 525 -7.42 -19.29 -17.31
CA LEU A 525 -7.85 -20.39 -18.18
C LEU A 525 -9.21 -20.95 -17.79
N LEU A 526 -9.48 -21.10 -16.48
CA LEU A 526 -10.77 -21.54 -15.98
C LEU A 526 -11.86 -20.55 -16.38
N LEU A 527 -11.66 -19.26 -16.10
CA LEU A 527 -12.63 -18.22 -16.42
C LEU A 527 -12.91 -18.12 -17.92
N SER A 528 -11.93 -18.43 -18.78
CA SER A 528 -12.12 -18.38 -20.23
C SER A 528 -12.85 -19.58 -20.83
N LYS A 529 -12.67 -20.77 -20.25
CA LYS A 529 -13.30 -22.01 -20.74
C LYS A 529 -14.68 -22.26 -20.13
N ASP A 530 -14.84 -21.90 -18.87
CA ASP A 530 -16.05 -22.19 -18.11
C ASP A 530 -17.09 -21.08 -18.29
N LYS A 531 -18.29 -21.47 -18.74
CA LYS A 531 -19.38 -20.51 -19.00
C LYS A 531 -20.19 -20.16 -17.76
N ARG A 532 -19.98 -20.84 -16.62
CA ARG A 532 -20.69 -20.60 -15.36
C ARG A 532 -20.40 -19.19 -14.84
N GLU A 533 -21.40 -18.63 -14.14
CA GLU A 533 -21.22 -17.40 -13.38
C GLU A 533 -20.62 -17.74 -12.01
N PHE A 534 -19.47 -17.15 -11.71
CA PHE A 534 -18.68 -17.45 -10.51
C PHE A 534 -19.01 -16.51 -9.36
N LEU A 535 -19.42 -15.28 -9.67
CA LEU A 535 -19.70 -14.25 -8.68
C LEU A 535 -21.13 -14.38 -8.14
N ARG A 536 -21.37 -13.91 -6.92
CA ARG A 536 -22.71 -13.84 -6.32
C ARG A 536 -22.90 -12.48 -5.64
N ILE A 537 -24.09 -11.91 -5.77
CA ILE A 537 -24.48 -10.74 -4.97
C ILE A 537 -24.72 -11.21 -3.54
N MET A 538 -24.05 -10.57 -2.59
CA MET A 538 -24.27 -10.79 -1.16
C MET A 538 -25.09 -9.63 -0.61
N SER A 539 -26.29 -9.92 -0.08
CA SER A 539 -27.04 -8.92 0.67
C SER A 539 -26.31 -8.55 1.97
N GLU A 540 -26.54 -7.36 2.49
CA GLU A 540 -26.00 -6.95 3.81
C GLU A 540 -26.42 -7.93 4.91
N LYS A 541 -27.66 -8.43 4.85
CA LYS A 541 -28.16 -9.46 5.77
C LYS A 541 -27.34 -10.74 5.66
N THR A 542 -27.04 -11.21 4.45
CA THR A 542 -26.19 -12.40 4.25
C THR A 542 -24.78 -12.17 4.77
N GLN A 543 -24.20 -11.00 4.50
CA GLN A 543 -22.87 -10.66 5.00
C GLN A 543 -22.83 -10.63 6.52
N TYR A 544 -23.79 -9.92 7.13
CA TYR A 544 -23.97 -9.89 8.57
C TYR A 544 -24.04 -11.32 9.07
N LEU A 545 -25.05 -12.12 8.68
CA LEU A 545 -25.27 -13.51 9.12
C LEU A 545 -24.12 -14.49 8.83
N SER A 546 -23.20 -14.16 7.91
CA SER A 546 -22.02 -14.98 7.62
C SER A 546 -20.87 -14.77 8.62
N GLU A 547 -20.92 -13.72 9.42
CA GLU A 547 -20.05 -13.55 10.59
C GLU A 547 -20.46 -14.56 11.69
N ALA A 548 -19.53 -14.92 12.58
CA ALA A 548 -19.87 -15.77 13.71
C ALA A 548 -20.81 -15.02 14.66
N HIS A 549 -22.10 -15.37 14.68
CA HIS A 549 -23.10 -14.79 15.58
C HIS A 549 -23.27 -15.59 16.85
N GLY A 550 -23.75 -14.93 17.91
CA GLY A 550 -24.06 -15.57 19.18
C GLY A 550 -22.86 -15.79 20.10
N ASN A 551 -21.67 -15.28 19.75
CA ASN A 551 -20.54 -15.16 20.67
C ASN A 551 -20.79 -13.99 21.64
N ASN A 552 -21.84 -14.10 22.47
CA ASN A 552 -22.00 -13.28 23.65
C ASN A 552 -20.99 -13.75 24.70
N ASN A 553 -19.74 -13.34 24.56
CA ASN A 553 -18.86 -13.26 25.72
C ASN A 553 -18.94 -11.83 26.24
N ALA A 554 -19.76 -11.69 27.28
CA ALA A 554 -19.78 -10.56 28.19
C ALA A 554 -18.37 -10.23 28.72
#